data_AF-A0A971FU33-F1
#
_entry.id   AF-A0A971FU33-F1
#
_cell.length_a   1.000
_cell.length_b   1.000
_cell.length_c   1.000
_cell.angle_alpha   90.00
_cell.angle_beta   90.00
_cell.angle_gamma   90.00
#
_symmetry.space_group_name_H-M   'P 1'
#
loop_
_entity.id
_entity.type
_entity.pdbx_description
1 polymer ?
#
loop_
_entity_poly.entity_id
_entity_poly.type
_entity_poly.pdbx_seq_one_letter_code
_entity_poly.pdbx_strand_id
1 'polypeptide(L)'
;MAVWQFNRGEWTEAYVFMRLLGDGRIYGASSDLTKDDSCYIDIVDIIRDEPDKILIFERFVETNIAYIRASKDGEEINVVTAPELSEYAQVLYDSIRTLAANRVVGVVNVQEYLESLGVDTPKANLSEEAKERYGAKTDVIITSEESLDHSRTTEGFSVKSHIGSPATLFNCSQTSGFTF
;
A
#
# COMPACT_ATOMS: atom_id res chain seq x y z
N MET A 1 -1.68 -23.71 -1.50
CA MET A 1 -0.83 -22.89 -2.39
C MET A 1 0.60 -22.89 -1.86
N ALA A 2 1.58 -22.47 -2.67
CA ALA A 2 2.95 -22.32 -2.19
C ALA A 2 3.03 -21.09 -1.26
N VAL A 3 3.78 -21.20 -0.16
CA VAL A 3 3.97 -20.08 0.76
C VAL A 3 4.84 -19.02 0.09
N TRP A 4 4.37 -17.77 0.09
CA TRP A 4 5.10 -16.60 -0.37
C TRP A 4 6.41 -16.44 0.40
N GLN A 5 7.50 -16.17 -0.32
CA GLN A 5 8.83 -15.96 0.25
C GLN A 5 9.40 -14.67 -0.32
N PHE A 6 9.27 -13.59 0.46
CA PHE A 6 9.67 -12.25 0.02
C PHE A 6 10.63 -11.62 1.01
N ASN A 7 11.46 -10.72 0.50
CA ASN A 7 12.33 -9.92 1.35
C ASN A 7 11.54 -8.79 2.02
N ARG A 8 12.15 -8.13 3.00
CA ARG A 8 11.53 -7.05 3.78
C ARG A 8 11.00 -5.89 2.92
N GLY A 9 11.69 -5.51 1.85
CA GLY A 9 11.26 -4.42 0.97
C GLY A 9 9.99 -4.79 0.21
N GLU A 10 9.95 -6.01 -0.33
CA GLU A 10 8.80 -6.55 -1.06
C GLU A 10 7.56 -6.71 -0.16
N TRP A 11 7.75 -7.17 1.08
CA TRP A 11 6.67 -7.17 2.07
C TRP A 11 6.22 -5.76 2.50
N THR A 12 7.05 -4.74 2.32
CA THR A 12 6.67 -3.39 2.74
C THR A 12 5.55 -2.82 1.88
N GLU A 13 5.46 -3.17 0.60
CA GLU A 13 4.35 -2.76 -0.27
C GLU A 13 3.01 -3.27 0.28
N ALA A 14 2.92 -4.57 0.60
CA ALA A 14 1.74 -5.15 1.24
C ALA A 14 1.43 -4.55 2.63
N TYR A 15 2.46 -4.28 3.43
CA TYR A 15 2.29 -3.61 4.72
C TYR A 15 1.66 -2.23 4.55
N VAL A 16 2.20 -1.40 3.65
CA VAL A 16 1.68 -0.05 3.38
C VAL A 16 0.27 -0.12 2.81
N PHE A 17 0.01 -1.03 1.88
CA PHE A 17 -1.34 -1.29 1.35
C PHE A 17 -2.36 -1.54 2.47
N MET A 18 -2.09 -2.48 3.38
CA MET A 18 -3.01 -2.77 4.48
C MET A 18 -3.12 -1.61 5.50
N ARG A 19 -2.00 -0.93 5.81
CA ARG A 19 -2.01 0.25 6.69
C ARG A 19 -2.84 1.40 6.13
N LEU A 20 -2.70 1.69 4.84
CA LEU A 20 -3.44 2.77 4.19
C LEU A 20 -4.95 2.51 4.23
N LEU A 21 -5.38 1.28 3.96
CA LEU A 21 -6.79 0.89 4.06
C LEU A 21 -7.31 0.93 5.50
N GLY A 22 -6.48 0.48 6.46
CA GLY A 22 -6.81 0.51 7.89
C GLY A 22 -6.96 1.92 8.45
N ASP A 23 -6.00 2.80 8.13
CA ASP A 23 -5.98 4.18 8.61
C ASP A 23 -6.98 5.07 7.85
N GLY A 24 -7.17 4.80 6.55
CA GLY A 24 -8.05 5.57 5.66
C GLY A 24 -7.54 6.96 5.30
N ARG A 25 -6.28 7.28 5.65
CA ARG A 25 -5.67 8.59 5.46
C ARG A 25 -4.19 8.47 5.10
N ILE A 26 -3.73 9.37 4.24
CA ILE A 26 -2.31 9.63 4.03
C ILE A 26 -1.96 10.87 4.84
N TYR A 27 -1.01 10.75 5.76
CA TYR A 27 -0.55 11.87 6.56
C TYR A 27 0.71 12.48 5.96
N GLY A 28 0.79 13.81 6.04
CA GLY A 28 2.03 14.54 5.84
C GLY A 28 3.08 14.14 6.88
N ALA A 29 4.34 14.39 6.56
CA ALA A 29 5.45 14.22 7.48
C ALA A 29 6.14 15.57 7.70
N SER A 30 6.55 15.83 8.95
CA SER A 30 7.38 16.98 9.28
C SER A 30 8.79 16.84 8.68
N SER A 31 9.62 17.88 8.82
CA SER A 31 11.04 17.83 8.46
C SER A 31 11.80 16.71 9.18
N ASP A 32 11.32 16.26 10.34
CA ASP A 32 11.92 15.19 11.15
C ASP A 32 11.34 13.80 10.81
N LEU A 33 10.58 13.68 9.71
CA LEU A 33 9.89 12.46 9.28
C LEU A 33 8.90 11.90 10.32
N THR A 34 8.40 12.77 11.20
CA THR A 34 7.32 12.43 12.12
C THR A 34 5.97 12.72 11.46
N LYS A 35 4.99 11.86 11.71
CA LYS A 35 3.60 12.07 11.28
C LYS A 35 3.09 13.46 11.71
N ASP A 36 2.50 14.19 10.78
CA ASP A 36 1.79 15.45 11.04
C ASP A 36 0.28 15.18 10.99
N ASP A 37 -0.37 15.16 12.16
CA ASP A 37 -1.82 14.92 12.25
C ASP A 37 -2.67 16.09 11.72
N SER A 38 -2.06 17.26 11.44
CA SER A 38 -2.75 18.44 10.91
C SER A 38 -2.82 18.49 9.38
N CYS A 39 -2.01 17.67 8.70
CA CYS A 39 -1.93 17.62 7.24
C CYS A 39 -2.20 16.18 6.78
N TYR A 40 -3.36 15.94 6.18
CA TYR A 40 -3.72 14.63 5.66
C TYR A 40 -4.64 14.73 4.45
N ILE A 41 -4.68 13.64 3.69
CA ILE A 41 -5.63 13.43 2.59
C ILE A 41 -6.44 12.16 2.90
N ASP A 42 -7.76 12.23 2.76
CA ASP A 42 -8.66 11.10 2.98
C ASP A 42 -8.64 10.14 1.78
N ILE A 43 -8.56 8.84 2.06
CA ILE A 43 -8.55 7.77 1.06
C ILE A 43 -9.98 7.32 0.80
N VAL A 44 -10.39 7.39 -0.46
CA VAL A 44 -11.68 6.86 -0.94
C VAL A 44 -11.52 5.39 -1.33
N ASP A 45 -10.54 5.09 -2.18
CA ASP A 45 -10.24 3.74 -2.61
C ASP A 45 -8.75 3.57 -2.93
N ILE A 46 -8.32 2.30 -2.90
CA ILE A 46 -7.03 1.87 -3.44
C ILE A 46 -7.29 0.94 -4.62
N ILE A 47 -6.58 1.18 -5.72
CA ILE A 47 -6.70 0.42 -6.96
C ILE A 47 -5.43 -0.41 -7.17
N ARG A 48 -5.62 -1.70 -7.48
CA ARG A 48 -4.57 -2.56 -8.03
C ARG A 48 -4.98 -2.98 -9.43
N ASP A 49 -4.44 -2.27 -10.41
CA ASP A 49 -4.64 -2.55 -11.83
C ASP A 49 -3.54 -3.53 -12.28
N GLU A 50 -3.86 -4.83 -12.25
CA GLU A 50 -2.95 -5.93 -12.54
C GLU A 50 -3.17 -6.46 -13.98
N PRO A 51 -2.16 -7.10 -14.62
CA PRO A 51 -2.27 -7.55 -16.02
C PRO A 51 -3.49 -8.40 -16.36
N ASP A 52 -4.04 -9.14 -15.39
CA ASP A 52 -5.12 -10.10 -15.57
C ASP A 52 -6.43 -9.74 -14.84
N LYS A 53 -6.44 -8.70 -14.01
CA LYS A 53 -7.60 -8.28 -13.21
C LYS A 53 -7.42 -6.87 -12.64
N ILE A 54 -8.53 -6.21 -12.34
CA ILE A 54 -8.55 -4.96 -11.57
C ILE A 54 -9.17 -5.25 -10.20
N LEU A 55 -8.43 -4.90 -9.14
CA LEU A 55 -8.94 -4.91 -7.78
C LEU A 55 -9.19 -3.48 -7.30
N ILE A 56 -10.36 -3.25 -6.71
CA ILE A 56 -10.73 -1.96 -6.09
C ILE A 56 -11.08 -2.21 -4.64
N PHE A 57 -10.46 -1.45 -3.75
CA PHE A 57 -10.67 -1.50 -2.30
C PHE A 57 -11.34 -0.20 -1.85
N GLU A 58 -12.67 -0.18 -1.87
CA GLU A 58 -13.46 1.01 -1.55
C GLU A 58 -13.68 1.10 -0.04
N ARG A 59 -13.33 2.25 0.55
CA ARG A 59 -13.53 2.51 1.97
C ARG A 59 -14.88 3.17 2.22
N PHE A 60 -15.63 2.69 3.20
CA PHE A 60 -16.88 3.30 3.65
C PHE A 60 -17.06 3.17 5.17
N VAL A 61 -17.97 3.94 5.74
CA VAL A 61 -18.28 3.90 7.18
C VAL A 61 -19.75 3.53 7.37
N GLU A 62 -20.00 2.50 8.19
CA GLU A 62 -21.34 2.07 8.56
C GLU A 62 -21.37 1.80 10.08
N THR A 63 -22.38 2.35 10.77
CA THR A 63 -22.55 2.16 12.23
C THR A 63 -21.28 2.46 13.04
N ASN A 64 -20.56 3.54 12.69
CA ASN A 64 -19.28 3.97 13.29
C ASN A 64 -18.10 2.98 13.13
N ILE A 65 -18.21 2.01 12.23
CA ILE A 65 -17.13 1.11 11.86
C ILE A 65 -16.74 1.41 10.41
N ALA A 66 -15.44 1.51 10.15
CA ALA A 66 -14.92 1.63 8.79
C ALA A 66 -14.76 0.23 8.18
N TYR A 67 -15.21 0.09 6.93
CA TYR A 67 -15.17 -1.12 6.14
C TYR A 67 -14.47 -0.88 4.81
N ILE A 68 -13.97 -1.97 4.24
CA ILE A 68 -13.37 -2.01 2.93
C ILE A 68 -14.14 -3.04 2.12
N ARG A 69 -14.77 -2.59 1.03
CA ARG A 69 -15.29 -3.48 0.00
C ARG A 69 -14.17 -3.80 -0.97
N ALA A 70 -13.82 -5.07 -1.08
CA ALA A 70 -12.93 -5.57 -2.11
C ALA A 70 -13.75 -6.05 -3.31
N SER A 71 -13.45 -5.49 -4.48
CA SER A 71 -14.09 -5.86 -5.74
C SER A 71 -13.04 -6.32 -6.75
N LYS A 72 -13.34 -7.37 -7.51
CA LYS A 72 -12.53 -7.86 -8.61
C LYS A 72 -13.31 -7.70 -9.92
N ASP A 73 -12.74 -6.98 -10.87
CA ASP A 73 -13.34 -6.72 -12.20
C ASP A 73 -14.79 -6.19 -12.12
N GLY A 74 -15.07 -5.40 -11.07
CA GLY A 74 -16.38 -4.80 -10.80
C GLY A 74 -17.33 -5.65 -9.97
N GLU A 75 -16.97 -6.90 -9.63
CA GLU A 75 -17.77 -7.78 -8.76
C GLU A 75 -17.24 -7.77 -7.32
N GLU A 76 -18.12 -7.55 -6.35
CA GLU A 76 -17.76 -7.64 -4.92
C GLU A 76 -17.34 -9.08 -4.58
N ILE A 77 -16.13 -9.23 -4.00
CA ILE A 77 -15.60 -10.52 -3.58
C ILE A 77 -15.54 -10.67 -2.06
N ASN A 78 -15.39 -9.57 -1.33
CA ASN A 78 -15.30 -9.59 0.12
C ASN A 78 -15.57 -8.21 0.73
N VAL A 79 -15.98 -8.19 2.00
CA VAL A 79 -16.11 -6.97 2.81
C VAL A 79 -15.46 -7.22 4.16
N VAL A 80 -14.43 -6.44 4.49
CA VAL A 80 -13.67 -6.56 5.74
C VAL A 80 -13.69 -5.25 6.51
N THR A 81 -13.32 -5.29 7.79
CA THR A 81 -13.23 -4.08 8.60
C THR A 81 -11.84 -3.45 8.51
N ALA A 82 -11.77 -2.12 8.58
CA ALA A 82 -10.48 -1.41 8.62
C ALA A 82 -9.59 -1.81 9.82
N PRO A 83 -10.14 -2.07 11.03
CA PRO A 83 -9.38 -2.65 12.14
C PRO A 83 -8.74 -4.00 11.81
N GLU A 84 -9.44 -4.90 11.12
CA GLU A 84 -8.91 -6.21 10.73
C GLU A 84 -7.69 -6.08 9.80
N LEU A 85 -7.77 -5.20 8.78
CA LEU A 85 -6.62 -4.86 7.94
C LEU A 85 -5.44 -4.31 8.75
N SER A 86 -5.73 -3.47 9.75
CA SER A 86 -4.70 -2.91 10.64
C SER A 86 -4.01 -3.97 11.48
N GLU A 87 -4.74 -5.00 11.93
CA GLU A 87 -4.19 -6.15 12.67
C GLU A 87 -3.24 -6.98 11.79
N TYR A 88 -3.65 -7.33 10.57
CA TYR A 88 -2.76 -8.05 9.64
C TYR A 88 -1.56 -7.22 9.20
N ALA A 89 -1.71 -5.90 9.06
CA ALA A 89 -0.59 -5.00 8.84
C ALA A 89 0.41 -5.06 10.00
N GLN A 90 -0.07 -5.06 11.25
CA GLN A 90 0.78 -5.16 12.43
C GLN A 90 1.52 -6.50 12.51
N VAL A 91 0.83 -7.61 12.23
CA VAL A 91 1.44 -8.95 12.13
C VAL A 91 2.58 -8.98 11.12
N LEU A 92 2.34 -8.40 9.93
CA LEU A 92 3.37 -8.34 8.89
C LEU A 92 4.55 -7.49 9.34
N TYR A 93 4.29 -6.30 9.91
CA TYR A 93 5.32 -5.40 10.41
C TYR A 93 6.24 -6.09 11.44
N ASP A 94 5.64 -6.77 12.42
CA ASP A 94 6.40 -7.49 13.44
C ASP A 94 7.25 -8.62 12.84
N SER A 95 6.75 -9.28 11.80
CA SER A 95 7.48 -10.33 11.10
C SER A 95 8.68 -9.81 10.30
N ILE A 96 8.59 -8.60 9.72
CA ILE A 96 9.62 -8.08 8.81
C ILE A 96 10.59 -7.09 9.46
N ARG A 97 10.22 -6.43 10.58
CA ARG A 97 11.07 -5.42 11.22
C ARG A 97 12.38 -5.99 11.78
N THR A 98 12.38 -7.25 12.20
CA THR A 98 13.56 -7.95 12.73
C THR A 98 14.27 -8.79 11.67
N LEU A 99 13.77 -8.82 10.43
CA LEU A 99 14.35 -9.63 9.37
C LEU A 99 15.72 -9.06 8.97
N ALA A 100 16.74 -9.91 9.00
CA ALA A 100 18.08 -9.53 8.54
C ALA A 100 18.08 -9.16 7.05
N ALA A 101 18.99 -8.27 6.67
CA ALA A 101 19.16 -7.89 5.26
C ALA A 101 19.41 -9.14 4.38
N ASN A 102 18.85 -9.14 3.16
CA ASN A 102 18.94 -10.21 2.17
C ASN A 102 18.32 -11.56 2.58
N ARG A 103 17.48 -11.60 3.62
CA ARG A 103 16.66 -12.76 3.97
C ARG A 103 15.24 -12.59 3.43
N VAL A 104 14.63 -13.74 3.14
CA VAL A 104 13.20 -13.86 2.82
C VAL A 104 12.47 -14.48 4.00
N VAL A 105 11.20 -14.15 4.13
CA VAL A 105 10.29 -14.74 5.13
C VAL A 105 8.94 -14.99 4.48
N GLY A 106 8.26 -16.05 4.94
CA GLY A 106 6.85 -16.28 4.65
C GLY A 106 6.00 -15.95 5.86
N VAL A 107 4.91 -15.21 5.64
CA VAL A 107 3.94 -14.81 6.66
C VAL A 107 2.59 -15.38 6.25
N VAL A 108 2.38 -16.67 6.56
CA VAL A 108 1.30 -17.49 5.97
C VAL A 108 -0.08 -16.90 6.22
N ASN A 109 -0.36 -16.45 7.44
CA ASN A 109 -1.66 -15.85 7.77
C ASN A 109 -1.92 -14.53 7.03
N VAL A 110 -0.88 -13.73 6.77
CA VAL A 110 -1.01 -12.51 5.97
C VAL A 110 -1.22 -12.84 4.50
N GLN A 111 -0.53 -13.87 3.98
CA GLN A 111 -0.77 -14.37 2.62
C GLN A 111 -2.22 -14.83 2.46
N GLU A 112 -2.70 -15.72 3.33
CA GLU A 112 -4.07 -16.26 3.26
C GLU A 112 -5.11 -15.13 3.32
N TYR A 113 -4.86 -14.12 4.16
CA TYR A 113 -5.72 -12.94 4.26
C TYR A 113 -5.74 -12.12 2.97
N LEU A 114 -4.58 -11.80 2.39
CA LEU A 114 -4.48 -11.05 1.13
C LEU A 114 -5.08 -11.83 -0.05
N GLU A 115 -4.86 -13.14 -0.12
CA GLU A 115 -5.46 -14.02 -1.14
C GLU A 115 -6.99 -14.03 -1.02
N SER A 116 -7.54 -13.97 0.20
CA SER A 116 -9.00 -13.84 0.42
C SER A 116 -9.60 -12.51 -0.08
N LEU A 117 -8.74 -11.53 -0.33
CA LEU A 117 -9.06 -10.22 -0.91
C LEU A 117 -8.71 -10.13 -2.41
N GLY A 118 -8.35 -11.27 -3.02
CA GLY A 118 -8.01 -11.37 -4.44
C GLY A 118 -6.58 -10.96 -4.78
N VAL A 119 -5.73 -10.64 -3.79
CA VAL A 119 -4.34 -10.24 -3.98
C VAL A 119 -3.45 -11.49 -4.05
N ASP A 120 -2.79 -11.70 -5.19
CA ASP A 120 -2.00 -12.92 -5.44
C ASP A 120 -0.49 -12.73 -5.22
N THR A 121 -0.07 -11.50 -4.94
CA THR A 121 1.33 -11.13 -4.68
C THR A 121 1.40 -9.93 -3.75
N PRO A 122 2.35 -9.88 -2.80
CA PRO A 122 2.48 -8.75 -1.88
C PRO A 122 3.00 -7.48 -2.57
N LYS A 123 3.57 -7.62 -3.77
CA LYS A 123 4.09 -6.49 -4.55
C LYS A 123 3.04 -5.97 -5.53
N ALA A 124 3.13 -4.69 -5.88
CA ALA A 124 2.42 -4.18 -7.04
C ALA A 124 2.90 -4.90 -8.30
N ASN A 125 1.94 -5.36 -9.10
CA ASN A 125 2.20 -5.91 -10.42
C ASN A 125 1.31 -5.17 -11.40
N LEU A 126 1.74 -3.99 -11.85
CA LEU A 126 0.92 -3.11 -12.67
C LEU A 126 0.76 -3.64 -14.11
N SER A 127 -0.43 -3.46 -14.67
CA SER A 127 -0.68 -3.57 -16.12
C SER A 127 0.14 -2.55 -16.91
N GLU A 128 0.30 -2.75 -18.23
CA GLU A 128 1.05 -1.80 -19.06
C GLU A 128 0.33 -0.44 -19.15
N GLU A 129 -1.00 -0.47 -19.19
CA GLU A 129 -1.87 0.69 -19.16
C GLU A 129 -1.69 1.50 -17.86
N ALA A 130 -1.64 0.82 -16.71
CA ALA A 130 -1.38 1.47 -15.43
C ALA A 130 0.04 2.05 -15.35
N LYS A 131 1.05 1.37 -15.90
CA LYS A 131 2.42 1.91 -15.97
C LYS A 131 2.52 3.15 -16.83
N GLU A 132 1.80 3.20 -17.96
CA GLU A 132 1.75 4.38 -18.82
C GLU A 132 1.05 5.55 -18.12
N ARG A 133 -0.05 5.28 -17.42
CA ARG A 133 -0.88 6.31 -16.78
C ARG A 133 -0.30 6.85 -15.46
N TYR A 134 0.23 5.97 -14.61
CA TYR A 134 0.66 6.30 -13.25
C TYR A 134 2.17 6.18 -13.05
N GLY A 135 2.90 5.70 -14.05
CA GLY A 135 4.36 5.53 -14.00
C GLY A 135 4.79 4.14 -13.51
N ALA A 136 5.85 3.61 -14.12
CA ALA A 136 6.35 2.25 -13.87
C ALA A 136 6.93 1.98 -12.47
N LYS A 137 7.02 2.99 -11.60
CA LYS A 137 7.49 2.88 -10.20
C LYS A 137 6.35 2.99 -9.19
N THR A 138 5.11 3.00 -9.66
CA THR A 138 3.95 3.08 -8.79
C THR A 138 3.75 1.75 -8.09
N ASP A 139 3.68 1.81 -6.77
CA ASP A 139 3.50 0.68 -5.87
C ASP A 139 2.05 0.65 -5.32
N VAL A 140 1.36 1.79 -5.31
CA VAL A 140 -0.05 1.90 -4.92
C VAL A 140 -0.73 3.02 -5.70
N ILE A 141 -1.95 2.77 -6.20
CA ILE A 141 -2.79 3.79 -6.86
C ILE A 141 -3.91 4.13 -5.89
N ILE A 142 -4.09 5.41 -5.60
CA ILE A 142 -5.03 5.86 -4.57
C ILE A 142 -5.97 6.89 -5.19
N THR A 143 -7.27 6.70 -4.99
CA THR A 143 -8.25 7.76 -5.17
C THR A 143 -8.46 8.45 -3.83
N SER A 144 -8.17 9.74 -3.79
CA SER A 144 -8.34 10.58 -2.60
C SER A 144 -9.40 11.65 -2.82
N GLU A 145 -10.03 12.09 -1.72
CA GLU A 145 -10.97 13.20 -1.73
C GLU A 145 -10.41 14.35 -0.87
N GLU A 146 -10.38 15.55 -1.44
CA GLU A 146 -9.97 16.76 -0.73
C GLU A 146 -11.13 17.29 0.14
N SER A 147 -10.81 17.72 1.36
CA SER A 147 -11.78 18.07 2.40
C SER A 147 -12.54 19.40 2.18
N LEU A 148 -11.97 20.36 1.47
CA LEU A 148 -12.52 21.70 1.24
C LEU A 148 -13.44 21.74 0.03
N ASP A 149 -13.06 21.13 -1.09
CA ASP A 149 -13.80 21.20 -2.35
C ASP A 149 -14.38 19.86 -2.83
N HIS A 150 -14.16 18.77 -2.10
CA HIS A 150 -14.57 17.41 -2.45
C HIS A 150 -14.08 16.94 -3.83
N SER A 151 -13.04 17.59 -4.36
CA SER A 151 -12.39 17.12 -5.58
C SER A 151 -11.76 15.75 -5.33
N ARG A 152 -11.89 14.88 -6.33
CA ARG A 152 -11.29 13.56 -6.31
C ARG A 152 -10.16 13.46 -7.31
N THR A 153 -9.04 12.94 -6.85
CA THR A 153 -7.86 12.69 -7.68
C THR A 153 -7.46 11.23 -7.53
N THR A 154 -7.05 10.61 -8.63
CA THR A 154 -6.49 9.26 -8.64
C THR A 154 -5.03 9.36 -9.06
N GLU A 155 -4.12 9.04 -8.13
CA GLU A 155 -2.67 9.22 -8.32
C GLU A 155 -1.90 7.94 -7.96
N GLY A 156 -0.76 7.75 -8.62
CA GLY A 156 0.19 6.67 -8.32
C GLY A 156 1.27 7.12 -7.35
N PHE A 157 1.49 6.33 -6.30
CA PHE A 157 2.51 6.57 -5.29
C PHE A 157 3.54 5.44 -5.29
N SER A 158 4.80 5.80 -5.06
CA SER A 158 5.87 4.84 -4.77
C SER A 158 6.11 4.76 -3.26
N VAL A 159 6.29 3.54 -2.75
CA VAL A 159 6.58 3.28 -1.34
C VAL A 159 8.08 3.26 -1.12
N LYS A 160 8.55 4.16 -0.26
CA LYS A 160 9.92 4.15 0.26
C LYS A 160 9.91 3.88 1.75
N SER A 161 10.64 2.86 2.17
CA SER A 161 10.62 2.38 3.54
C SER A 161 11.96 2.57 4.24
N HIS A 162 11.90 3.10 5.48
CA HIS A 162 13.02 3.08 6.41
C HIS A 162 13.09 1.78 7.22
N ILE A 163 12.18 0.82 6.98
CA ILE A 163 12.21 -0.50 7.60
C ILE A 163 13.40 -1.26 7.00
N GLY A 164 14.56 -1.07 7.62
CA GLY A 164 15.78 -1.80 7.32
C GLY A 164 17.04 -1.04 7.00
N SER A 165 16.92 -0.03 6.13
CA SER A 165 17.99 0.88 5.75
C SER A 165 17.38 2.27 5.58
N PRO A 166 18.12 3.36 5.84
CA PRO A 166 17.62 4.71 5.59
C PRO A 166 17.12 4.81 4.15
N ALA A 167 15.84 5.17 3.97
CA ALA A 167 15.34 5.46 2.63
C ALA A 167 16.05 6.72 2.12
N THR A 168 16.61 6.64 0.92
CA THR A 168 17.15 7.82 0.26
C THR A 168 16.03 8.47 -0.55
N LEU A 169 15.77 9.76 -0.30
CA LEU A 169 14.81 10.56 -1.08
C LEU A 169 15.13 10.50 -2.57
N PHE A 170 16.42 10.49 -2.90
CA PHE A 170 16.93 10.27 -4.24
C PHE A 170 17.60 8.90 -4.37
N ASN A 171 17.36 8.20 -5.47
CA ASN A 171 18.22 7.09 -5.88
C ASN A 171 19.45 7.69 -6.56
N CYS A 172 20.38 8.22 -5.77
CA CYS A 172 21.65 8.71 -6.30
C CYS A 172 22.56 7.53 -6.63
N SER A 173 22.94 7.38 -7.89
CA SER A 173 24.02 6.50 -8.32
C SER A 173 25.32 7.29 -8.46
N GLN A 174 26.46 6.62 -8.67
CA GLN A 174 27.73 7.30 -9.01
C GLN A 174 27.63 8.21 -10.26
N THR A 175 26.59 8.04 -11.07
CA THR A 175 26.27 8.86 -12.25
C THR A 175 25.37 10.06 -11.95
N SER A 176 24.89 10.24 -10.72
CA SER A 176 24.09 11.40 -10.33
C SER A 176 25.00 12.61 -10.10
N GLY A 177 25.21 13.41 -11.16
CA GLY A 177 26.04 14.60 -11.14
C GLY A 177 25.33 15.79 -10.47
N PHE A 178 25.54 15.96 -9.17
CA PHE A 178 25.17 17.20 -8.49
C PHE A 178 26.27 18.24 -8.71
N THR A 179 25.87 19.42 -9.17
CA THR A 179 26.72 20.61 -9.24
C THR A 179 26.19 21.60 -8.20
N PHE A 180 27.06 22.08 -7.31
CA PHE A 180 26.73 23.12 -6.33
C PHE A 180 26.88 24.52 -6.92
#